data_AF-G5ICY0-F1
#
_entry.id   AF-G5ICY0-F1
#
_cell.length_a   1.000
_cell.length_b   1.000
_cell.length_c   1.000
_cell.angle_alpha   90.00
_cell.angle_beta   90.00
_cell.angle_gamma   90.00
#
_symmetry.space_group_name_H-M   'P 1'
#
loop_
_entity.id
_entity.type
_entity.pdbx_description
1 polymer ?
#
loop_
_entity_poly.entity_id
_entity_poly.type
_entity_poly.pdbx_seq_one_letter_code
_entity_poly.pdbx_strand_id
1 'polypeptide(L)'
;MKWRRPLLGMAAVAVTAGICLMGASAAYGGWDLGRFWAGDGLAGGQSDGRDDGRNDGRSDGEIDGQRLSGEKRHWNLGDVVERELDGKVYRFQCIDQNYSDRMEYHKPAALFLCTTVIPADAGSEYRYEELADGRFDYVFYPGPVVNFGEGNDYKYSAVRRWLEKCESGVPGAVDINTGVDLAFEGRTEEGLYGQMNAEGVRGSYIGSQKLTERLFCLSVDEALKYREYLWRFEEAREENPESQYGPYSKGYWLRNPVGDETHYEDTRMVYIVDLVNGNIRPQAVKPEGKSGTGELDVTGTTGLRPAFAMPQDS
;
A
#
# COMPACT_ATOMS: atom_id res chain seq x y z
N MET A 1 35.03 33.92 -56.10
CA MET A 1 34.06 32.98 -56.69
C MET A 1 33.25 32.34 -55.58
N LYS A 2 31.92 32.35 -55.73
CA LYS A 2 30.90 32.02 -54.74
C LYS A 2 31.03 30.59 -54.20
N TRP A 3 31.02 30.42 -52.88
CA TRP A 3 30.62 29.17 -52.23
C TRP A 3 29.49 29.46 -51.24
N ARG A 4 28.35 28.82 -51.52
CA ARG A 4 27.08 28.93 -50.80
C ARG A 4 27.14 28.09 -49.52
N ARG A 5 26.59 28.63 -48.44
CA ARG A 5 26.22 27.89 -47.22
C ARG A 5 24.99 27.00 -47.50
N PRO A 6 24.89 25.78 -46.95
CA PRO A 6 23.62 25.09 -46.83
C PRO A 6 22.90 25.48 -45.53
N LEU A 7 21.59 25.74 -45.68
CA LEU A 7 20.59 25.81 -44.62
C LEU A 7 19.85 24.47 -44.58
N LEU A 8 19.97 23.74 -43.47
CA LEU A 8 18.99 22.78 -42.95
C LEU A 8 19.00 23.07 -41.44
N GLY A 9 17.93 23.39 -40.72
CA GLY A 9 16.53 23.00 -40.86
C GLY A 9 16.08 22.63 -39.45
N MET A 10 15.92 23.62 -38.57
CA MET A 10 15.41 23.41 -37.21
C MET A 10 13.92 23.10 -37.30
N ALA A 11 13.55 21.84 -37.09
CA ALA A 11 12.18 21.45 -36.84
C ALA A 11 11.86 21.75 -35.37
N ALA A 12 11.13 22.84 -35.13
CA ALA A 12 10.47 23.10 -33.85
C ALA A 12 9.29 22.13 -33.73
N VAL A 13 9.38 21.17 -32.80
CA VAL A 13 8.23 20.37 -32.39
C VAL A 13 7.47 21.20 -31.36
N ALA A 14 6.38 21.82 -31.80
CA ALA A 14 5.42 22.47 -30.93
C ALA A 14 4.66 21.38 -30.15
N VAL A 15 4.92 21.27 -28.85
CA VAL A 15 4.07 20.50 -27.93
C VAL A 15 2.87 21.36 -27.60
N THR A 16 1.77 21.13 -28.30
CA THR A 16 0.46 21.69 -27.93
C THR A 16 -0.02 21.03 -26.64
N ALA A 17 0.07 21.76 -25.53
CA ALA A 17 -0.61 21.42 -24.29
C ALA A 17 -2.13 21.56 -24.49
N GLY A 18 -2.82 20.43 -24.64
CA GLY A 18 -4.28 20.37 -24.61
C GLY A 18 -4.76 20.53 -23.17
N ILE A 19 -5.21 21.73 -22.82
CA ILE A 19 -5.97 21.99 -21.59
C ILE A 19 -7.37 21.40 -21.79
N CYS A 20 -7.63 20.24 -21.19
CA CYS A 20 -9.00 19.74 -21.03
C CYS A 20 -9.67 20.48 -19.88
N LEU A 21 -10.44 21.51 -20.22
CA LEU A 21 -11.50 22.05 -19.38
C LEU A 21 -12.67 21.07 -19.37
N MET A 22 -12.88 20.37 -18.25
CA MET A 22 -14.17 19.72 -17.99
C MET A 22 -14.83 20.36 -16.77
N GLY A 23 -16.08 20.75 -16.99
CA GLY A 23 -16.88 21.62 -16.15
C GLY A 23 -17.26 20.98 -14.81
N ALA A 24 -17.16 21.80 -13.78
CA ALA A 24 -17.79 21.56 -12.49
C ALA A 24 -19.31 21.57 -12.64
N SER A 25 -19.98 20.49 -12.23
CA SER A 25 -21.39 20.52 -11.88
C SER A 25 -21.51 20.28 -10.38
N ALA A 26 -21.83 21.37 -9.68
CA ALA A 26 -22.09 21.38 -8.25
C ALA A 26 -23.41 20.67 -7.93
N ALA A 27 -23.38 19.82 -6.91
CA ALA A 27 -24.58 19.40 -6.17
C ALA A 27 -24.32 19.66 -4.68
N TYR A 28 -25.10 20.59 -4.14
CA TYR A 28 -25.07 21.08 -2.77
C TYR A 28 -25.67 20.07 -1.78
N GLY A 29 -25.06 19.99 -0.60
CA GLY A 29 -25.61 19.48 0.66
C GLY A 29 -24.51 19.58 1.71
N GLY A 30 -24.46 20.58 2.60
CA GLY A 30 -25.54 21.12 3.40
C GLY A 30 -25.49 20.46 4.79
N TRP A 31 -24.41 20.69 5.55
CA TRP A 31 -24.34 20.30 6.97
C TRP A 31 -24.14 21.55 7.83
N ASP A 32 -25.14 21.75 8.67
CA ASP A 32 -25.39 22.88 9.55
C ASP A 32 -24.47 22.81 10.78
N LEU A 33 -23.73 23.89 11.01
CA LEU A 33 -22.92 24.10 12.21
C LEU A 33 -23.75 24.91 13.21
N GLY A 34 -24.14 24.30 14.32
CA GLY A 34 -24.98 24.93 15.34
C GLY A 34 -24.71 24.49 16.77
N ARG A 35 -23.85 25.27 17.45
CA ARG A 35 -23.92 25.74 18.86
C ARG A 35 -23.99 24.73 20.02
N PHE A 36 -23.01 24.72 20.92
CA PHE A 36 -22.84 25.62 22.10
C PHE A 36 -23.74 25.23 23.29
N TRP A 37 -23.14 24.78 24.40
CA TRP A 37 -23.36 25.30 25.76
C TRP A 37 -22.20 24.92 26.67
N ALA A 38 -21.73 25.92 27.42
CA ALA A 38 -20.78 25.83 28.50
C ALA A 38 -21.51 26.04 29.83
N GLY A 39 -20.94 25.49 30.90
CA GLY A 39 -20.91 26.13 32.23
C GLY A 39 -21.93 25.65 33.26
N ASP A 40 -21.38 25.11 34.35
CA ASP A 40 -21.73 25.28 35.79
C ASP A 40 -21.52 23.92 36.49
N GLY A 41 -20.85 23.74 37.63
CA GLY A 41 -20.33 24.64 38.64
C GLY A 41 -20.46 23.97 40.02
N LEU A 42 -19.31 23.66 40.64
CA LEU A 42 -19.03 23.64 42.10
C LEU A 42 -19.43 22.45 43.02
N ALA A 43 -18.40 22.11 43.85
CA ALA A 43 -18.41 21.83 45.30
C ALA A 43 -18.28 20.37 45.80
N GLY A 44 -17.05 20.03 46.21
CA GLY A 44 -16.66 19.80 47.62
C GLY A 44 -17.26 18.62 48.40
N GLY A 45 -16.41 17.70 48.84
CA GLY A 45 -16.73 16.73 49.89
C GLY A 45 -15.61 15.72 50.13
N GLN A 46 -14.74 16.01 51.09
CA GLN A 46 -13.69 15.14 51.61
C GLN A 46 -14.22 14.43 52.86
N SER A 47 -14.08 13.11 52.97
CA SER A 47 -14.07 12.41 54.26
C SER A 47 -13.36 11.06 54.15
N ASP A 48 -12.36 10.91 55.01
CA ASP A 48 -11.53 9.73 55.19
C ASP A 48 -12.26 8.65 56.00
N GLY A 49 -11.92 7.38 55.74
CA GLY A 49 -12.32 6.25 56.58
C GLY A 49 -11.60 4.97 56.16
N ARG A 50 -10.58 4.59 56.93
CA ARG A 50 -9.92 3.28 56.87
C ARG A 50 -10.92 2.19 57.25
N ASP A 51 -10.87 1.06 56.56
CA ASP A 51 -11.11 -0.23 57.21
C ASP A 51 -10.29 -1.34 56.56
N ASP A 52 -9.84 -2.24 57.40
CA ASP A 52 -8.72 -3.14 57.20
C ASP A 52 -9.30 -4.55 57.05
N GLY A 53 -9.21 -5.14 55.86
CA GLY A 53 -9.77 -6.47 55.61
C GLY A 53 -8.97 -7.25 54.60
N ARG A 54 -8.03 -8.08 55.10
CA ARG A 54 -7.46 -9.20 54.33
C ARG A 54 -8.60 -10.15 53.93
N ASN A 55 -8.73 -10.43 52.64
CA ASN A 55 -9.31 -11.67 52.18
C ASN A 55 -8.59 -12.16 50.92
N ASP A 56 -7.86 -13.23 51.15
CA ASP A 56 -7.11 -14.09 50.26
C ASP A 56 -8.08 -15.04 49.57
N GLY A 57 -8.46 -14.70 48.35
CA GLY A 57 -9.31 -15.52 47.49
C GLY A 57 -8.89 -15.37 46.04
N ARG A 58 -8.07 -16.32 45.56
CA ARG A 58 -7.87 -16.60 44.14
C ARG A 58 -9.23 -16.67 43.45
N SER A 59 -9.48 -15.75 42.54
CA SER A 59 -10.45 -15.90 41.47
C SER A 59 -9.66 -15.71 40.19
N ASP A 60 -9.38 -16.82 39.53
CA ASP A 60 -8.83 -16.87 38.18
C ASP A 60 -9.90 -16.29 37.26
N GLY A 61 -9.90 -14.96 37.15
CA GLY A 61 -10.68 -14.21 36.19
C GLY A 61 -10.05 -14.40 34.82
N GLU A 62 -10.40 -15.52 34.20
CA GLU A 62 -10.37 -15.69 32.74
C GLU A 62 -10.94 -14.42 32.12
N ILE A 63 -10.06 -13.59 31.54
CA ILE A 63 -10.47 -12.44 30.74
C ILE A 63 -11.09 -13.06 29.48
N ASP A 64 -12.39 -13.31 29.59
CA ASP A 64 -13.25 -13.73 28.50
C ASP A 64 -13.03 -12.74 27.35
N GLY A 65 -12.33 -13.23 26.33
CA GLY A 65 -12.03 -12.48 25.13
C GLY A 65 -13.34 -11.98 24.56
N GLN A 66 -13.56 -10.67 24.66
CA GLN A 66 -14.69 -10.00 24.02
C GLN A 66 -14.65 -10.31 22.53
N ARG A 67 -15.42 -11.34 22.19
CA ARG A 67 -16.13 -11.61 20.95
C ARG A 67 -16.05 -10.42 19.97
N LEU A 68 -15.09 -10.46 19.05
CA LEU A 68 -15.30 -9.91 17.71
C LEU A 68 -16.27 -10.90 17.01
N SER A 69 -17.53 -10.85 17.43
CA SER A 69 -18.56 -11.83 17.08
C SER A 69 -19.19 -11.50 15.76
N GLY A 70 -18.71 -12.11 14.67
CA GLY A 70 -19.44 -12.10 13.41
C GLY A 70 -18.67 -12.62 12.24
N GLU A 71 -17.34 -12.55 12.26
CA GLU A 71 -16.54 -13.01 11.12
C GLU A 71 -16.45 -14.54 11.09
N LYS A 72 -16.59 -15.09 9.87
CA LYS A 72 -16.48 -16.52 9.60
C LYS A 72 -15.15 -17.01 10.17
N ARG A 73 -15.17 -18.13 10.89
CA ARG A 73 -13.93 -18.76 11.35
C ARG A 73 -13.32 -19.72 10.33
N HIS A 74 -14.06 -20.03 9.28
CA HIS A 74 -13.59 -20.83 8.15
C HIS A 74 -13.80 -20.04 6.86
N TRP A 75 -12.71 -19.73 6.18
CA TRP A 75 -12.69 -18.96 4.94
C TRP A 75 -12.56 -19.87 3.73
N ASN A 76 -13.33 -19.57 2.69
CA ASN A 76 -13.25 -20.24 1.39
C ASN A 76 -12.44 -19.43 0.38
N LEU A 77 -11.76 -20.10 -0.55
CA LEU A 77 -11.19 -19.41 -1.72
C LEU A 77 -12.28 -18.61 -2.42
N GLY A 78 -11.99 -17.34 -2.68
CA GLY A 78 -12.93 -16.40 -3.27
C GLY A 78 -13.90 -15.73 -2.29
N ASP A 79 -13.91 -16.07 -1.00
CA ASP A 79 -14.64 -15.27 0.01
C ASP A 79 -14.11 -13.83 0.00
N VAL A 80 -15.01 -12.86 0.09
CA VAL A 80 -14.69 -11.43 0.05
C VAL A 80 -15.07 -10.76 1.37
N VAL A 81 -14.20 -9.88 1.84
CA VAL A 81 -14.44 -9.01 2.99
C VAL A 81 -14.17 -7.56 2.65
N GLU A 82 -14.90 -6.66 3.28
CA GLU A 82 -14.68 -5.22 3.18
C GLU A 82 -13.87 -4.73 4.39
N ARG A 83 -12.92 -3.83 4.12
CA ARG A 83 -12.02 -3.23 5.12
C ARG A 83 -11.87 -1.75 4.84
N GLU A 84 -11.89 -0.93 5.89
CA GLU A 84 -11.68 0.51 5.77
C GLU A 84 -10.21 0.82 6.03
N LEU A 85 -9.51 1.33 5.01
CA LEU A 85 -8.14 1.82 5.13
C LEU A 85 -8.16 3.33 4.93
N ASP A 86 -7.75 4.07 5.96
CA ASP A 86 -7.63 5.53 5.92
C ASP A 86 -8.92 6.24 5.44
N GLY A 87 -10.07 5.81 5.97
CA GLY A 87 -11.39 6.37 5.65
C GLY A 87 -11.98 5.92 4.31
N LYS A 88 -11.34 5.00 3.57
CA LYS A 88 -11.86 4.43 2.33
C LYS A 88 -12.05 2.92 2.43
N VAL A 89 -13.21 2.44 1.98
CA VAL A 89 -13.54 1.01 1.96
C VAL A 89 -12.91 0.34 0.75
N TYR A 90 -12.23 -0.78 0.98
CA TYR A 90 -11.64 -1.66 -0.02
C TYR A 90 -12.13 -3.09 0.19
N ARG A 91 -12.20 -3.85 -0.91
CA ARG A 91 -12.55 -5.27 -0.90
C ARG A 91 -11.31 -6.15 -0.98
N PHE A 92 -11.31 -7.21 -0.20
CA PHE A 92 -10.24 -8.20 -0.19
C PHE A 92 -10.80 -9.58 -0.42
N GLN A 93 -10.16 -10.34 -1.29
CA GLN A 93 -10.55 -11.69 -1.66
C GLN A 93 -9.59 -12.72 -1.03
N CYS A 94 -10.13 -13.81 -0.49
CA CYS A 94 -9.33 -14.94 -0.02
C CYS A 94 -8.69 -15.68 -1.20
N ILE A 95 -7.36 -15.74 -1.22
CA ILE A 95 -6.56 -16.39 -2.28
C ILE A 95 -5.78 -17.63 -1.81
N ASP A 96 -5.64 -17.81 -0.50
CA ASP A 96 -5.06 -19.00 0.13
C ASP A 96 -5.79 -19.27 1.44
N GLN A 97 -6.26 -20.50 1.67
CA GLN A 97 -6.93 -20.91 2.92
C GLN A 97 -5.95 -21.46 3.96
N ASN A 98 -4.73 -21.78 3.54
CA ASN A 98 -3.68 -22.39 4.35
C ASN A 98 -2.39 -21.59 4.21
N TYR A 99 -2.53 -20.27 4.29
CA TYR A 99 -1.40 -19.37 4.35
C TYR A 99 -0.62 -19.61 5.63
N SER A 100 0.67 -19.86 5.44
CA SER A 100 1.66 -19.88 6.50
C SER A 100 2.78 -18.96 6.07
N ASP A 101 3.22 -18.11 6.98
CA ASP A 101 4.47 -17.39 6.78
C ASP A 101 5.67 -18.35 6.81
N ARG A 102 6.86 -17.82 6.52
CA ARG A 102 8.10 -18.62 6.49
C ARG A 102 8.53 -19.12 7.87
N MET A 103 7.88 -18.72 8.96
CA MET A 103 8.26 -19.14 10.30
C MET A 103 7.65 -20.49 10.69
N GLU A 104 6.77 -21.11 9.89
CA GLU A 104 6.19 -22.46 10.07
C GLU A 104 5.50 -22.76 11.44
N TYR A 105 5.57 -21.86 12.42
CA TYR A 105 5.05 -22.03 13.78
C TYR A 105 3.67 -21.39 14.00
N HIS A 106 3.11 -20.74 12.98
CA HIS A 106 1.79 -20.13 13.05
C HIS A 106 0.69 -21.13 12.66
N LYS A 107 -0.45 -21.03 13.34
CA LYS A 107 -1.67 -21.73 12.95
C LYS A 107 -2.01 -21.37 11.49
N PRO A 108 -2.61 -22.29 10.72
CA PRO A 108 -3.05 -21.96 9.37
C PRO A 108 -3.92 -20.70 9.39
N ALA A 109 -3.69 -19.82 8.42
CA ALA A 109 -4.43 -18.58 8.24
C ALA A 109 -4.96 -18.50 6.81
N ALA A 110 -5.99 -17.70 6.59
CA ALA A 110 -6.50 -17.40 5.27
C ALA A 110 -5.91 -16.07 4.78
N LEU A 111 -5.21 -16.08 3.64
CA LEU A 111 -4.64 -14.88 3.03
C LEU A 111 -5.69 -14.16 2.18
N PHE A 112 -5.85 -12.88 2.46
CA PHE A 112 -6.73 -11.95 1.77
C PHE A 112 -5.91 -10.93 0.99
N LEU A 113 -6.14 -10.82 -0.31
CA LEU A 113 -5.48 -9.83 -1.19
C LEU A 113 -6.50 -8.78 -1.64
N CYS A 114 -6.08 -7.51 -1.63
CA CYS A 114 -6.92 -6.42 -2.11
C CYS A 114 -7.30 -6.64 -3.58
N THR A 115 -8.57 -6.42 -3.89
CA THR A 115 -9.16 -6.67 -5.21
C THR A 115 -8.94 -5.53 -6.20
N THR A 116 -8.35 -4.42 -5.72
CA THR A 116 -8.02 -3.22 -6.50
C THR A 116 -6.60 -2.75 -6.17
N VAL A 117 -5.98 -2.03 -7.10
CA VAL A 117 -4.74 -1.28 -6.80
C VAL A 117 -5.09 0.09 -6.23
N ILE A 118 -4.52 0.41 -5.07
CA ILE A 118 -4.57 1.75 -4.48
C ILE A 118 -3.55 2.60 -5.24
N PRO A 119 -3.96 3.62 -6.00
CA PRO A 119 -3.04 4.39 -6.83
C PRO A 119 -2.13 5.29 -5.99
N ALA A 120 -0.95 5.64 -6.51
CA ALA A 120 0.05 6.43 -5.78
C ALA A 120 -0.43 7.86 -5.44
N ASP A 121 -1.40 8.40 -6.19
CA ASP A 121 -2.02 9.69 -5.92
C ASP A 121 -3.19 9.61 -4.93
N ALA A 122 -3.50 8.43 -4.38
CA ALA A 122 -4.56 8.28 -3.40
C ALA A 122 -4.31 9.20 -2.19
N GLY A 123 -5.30 10.06 -1.89
CA GLY A 123 -5.21 11.04 -0.80
C GLY A 123 -4.37 12.28 -1.09
N SER A 124 -3.78 12.38 -2.28
CA SER A 124 -3.11 13.61 -2.73
C SER A 124 -4.12 14.68 -3.11
N GLU A 125 -3.77 15.94 -2.92
CA GLU A 125 -4.62 17.07 -3.28
C GLU A 125 -3.82 18.29 -3.73
N TYR A 126 -4.49 19.18 -4.46
CA TYR A 126 -3.99 20.50 -4.79
C TYR A 126 -4.78 21.55 -4.04
N ARG A 127 -4.09 22.46 -3.35
CA ARG A 127 -4.70 23.59 -2.65
C ARG A 127 -4.21 24.89 -3.24
N TYR A 128 -5.14 25.83 -3.46
CA TYR A 128 -4.81 27.17 -3.91
C TYR A 128 -4.51 28.06 -2.71
N GLU A 129 -3.24 28.47 -2.56
CA GLU A 129 -2.76 29.19 -1.37
C GLU A 129 -1.73 30.25 -1.69
N GLU A 130 -1.52 31.18 -0.76
CA GLU A 130 -0.50 32.23 -0.83
C GLU A 130 0.88 31.65 -0.48
N LEU A 131 1.82 31.77 -1.40
CA LEU A 131 3.22 31.39 -1.25
C LEU A 131 3.98 32.41 -0.40
N ALA A 132 5.18 32.02 0.07
CA ALA A 132 6.04 32.87 0.90
C ALA A 132 6.46 34.20 0.25
N ASP A 133 6.33 34.32 -1.07
CA ASP A 133 6.63 35.54 -1.85
C ASP A 133 5.38 36.42 -2.12
N GLY A 134 4.22 36.06 -1.55
CA GLY A 134 2.95 36.77 -1.70
C GLY A 134 2.20 36.47 -3.00
N ARG A 135 2.69 35.55 -3.84
CA ARG A 135 1.96 35.05 -5.01
C ARG A 135 1.02 33.93 -4.60
N PHE A 136 -0.09 33.76 -5.31
CA PHE A 136 -0.97 32.62 -5.14
C PHE A 136 -0.71 31.57 -6.21
N ASP A 137 -0.62 30.30 -5.80
CA ASP A 137 -0.44 29.18 -6.72
C ASP A 137 -1.10 27.90 -6.18
N TYR A 138 -1.22 26.88 -7.02
CA TYR A 138 -1.63 25.55 -6.59
C TYR A 138 -0.43 24.80 -6.02
N VAL A 139 -0.52 24.44 -4.74
CA VAL A 139 0.48 23.64 -4.03
C VAL A 139 0.00 22.19 -3.95
N PHE A 140 0.87 21.27 -4.36
CA PHE A 140 0.64 19.85 -4.27
C PHE A 140 0.92 19.35 -2.86
N TYR A 141 -0.08 18.69 -2.27
CA TYR A 141 0.02 17.99 -1.00
C TYR A 141 0.01 16.49 -1.26
N PRO A 142 1.15 15.80 -1.07
CA PRO A 142 1.24 14.38 -1.35
C PRO A 142 0.37 13.57 -0.38
N GLY A 143 -0.29 12.56 -0.93
CA GLY A 143 -0.95 11.52 -0.17
C GLY A 143 0.06 10.63 0.58
N PRO A 144 -0.44 9.64 1.33
CA PRO A 144 0.38 8.83 2.22
C PRO A 144 1.47 8.01 1.52
N VAL A 145 1.25 7.55 0.28
CA VAL A 145 2.16 6.67 -0.45
C VAL A 145 2.27 7.10 -1.93
N VAL A 146 2.94 8.21 -2.17
CA VAL A 146 3.26 8.69 -3.54
C VAL A 146 4.42 7.93 -4.19
N ASN A 147 5.26 7.27 -3.39
CA ASN A 147 6.37 6.43 -3.84
C ASN A 147 6.76 5.42 -2.74
N PHE A 148 7.75 4.56 -3.00
CA PHE A 148 8.17 3.53 -2.05
C PHE A 148 8.89 4.13 -0.82
N GLY A 149 9.70 5.17 -1.04
CA GLY A 149 10.47 5.86 -0.01
C GLY A 149 11.83 6.34 -0.50
N GLU A 150 12.71 6.69 0.45
CA GLU A 150 14.06 7.18 0.15
C GLU A 150 15.06 6.07 -0.18
N GLY A 151 14.80 4.85 0.29
CA GLY A 151 15.60 3.65 0.05
C GLY A 151 14.70 2.46 -0.31
N ASN A 152 15.31 1.30 -0.50
CA ASN A 152 14.63 0.06 -0.89
C ASN A 152 14.36 -0.92 0.27
N ASP A 153 14.75 -0.57 1.50
CA ASP A 153 14.41 -1.36 2.69
C ASP A 153 12.94 -1.16 3.05
N TYR A 154 12.16 -2.25 2.92
CA TYR A 154 10.74 -2.27 3.24
C TYR A 154 10.44 -1.81 4.67
N LYS A 155 11.31 -2.13 5.65
CA LYS A 155 11.14 -1.75 7.06
C LYS A 155 11.03 -0.24 7.26
N TYR A 156 11.71 0.56 6.44
CA TYR A 156 11.72 2.01 6.54
C TYR A 156 10.92 2.70 5.41
N SER A 157 10.25 1.91 4.56
CA SER A 157 9.47 2.42 3.42
C SER A 157 8.29 3.30 3.84
N ALA A 158 7.86 4.19 2.94
CA ALA A 158 6.62 4.94 3.09
C ALA A 158 5.40 4.01 3.03
N VAL A 159 5.47 3.00 2.16
CA VAL A 159 4.45 1.95 2.01
C VAL A 159 4.13 1.30 3.35
N ARG A 160 5.15 0.72 4.00
CA ARG A 160 5.00 0.05 5.29
C ARG A 160 4.42 0.97 6.36
N ARG A 161 4.97 2.19 6.49
CA ARG A 161 4.50 3.17 7.48
C ARG A 161 3.03 3.53 7.31
N TRP A 162 2.51 3.54 6.09
CA TRP A 162 1.09 3.77 5.87
C TRP A 162 0.25 2.53 6.19
N LEU A 163 0.69 1.34 5.80
CA LEU A 163 0.00 0.08 6.14
C LEU A 163 -0.09 -0.14 7.65
N GLU A 164 0.98 0.17 8.39
CA GLU A 164 1.03 0.13 9.86
C GLU A 164 -0.04 1.04 10.49
N LYS A 165 -0.28 2.23 9.92
CA LYS A 165 -1.35 3.13 10.38
C LYS A 165 -2.75 2.61 10.08
N CYS A 166 -2.89 1.76 9.06
CA CYS A 166 -4.17 1.21 8.62
C CYS A 166 -4.50 -0.14 9.27
N GLU A 167 -3.67 -0.67 10.17
CA GLU A 167 -3.90 -1.99 10.80
C GLU A 167 -5.20 -2.07 11.61
N SER A 168 -5.67 -0.95 12.17
CA SER A 168 -6.98 -0.89 12.83
C SER A 168 -8.15 -1.20 11.87
N GLY A 169 -7.93 -1.01 10.57
CA GLY A 169 -8.87 -1.32 9.49
C GLY A 169 -9.02 -2.80 9.19
N VAL A 170 -8.17 -3.67 9.75
CA VAL A 170 -8.20 -5.14 9.61
C VAL A 170 -8.35 -5.83 10.97
N PRO A 171 -9.47 -5.62 11.67
CA PRO A 171 -9.68 -6.21 12.99
C PRO A 171 -9.67 -7.73 12.91
N GLY A 172 -9.04 -8.37 13.89
CA GLY A 172 -8.94 -9.84 13.97
C GLY A 172 -7.91 -10.47 13.03
N ALA A 173 -7.21 -9.69 12.20
CA ALA A 173 -6.10 -10.19 11.40
C ALA A 173 -4.98 -10.75 12.28
N VAL A 174 -4.32 -11.80 11.81
CA VAL A 174 -3.19 -12.42 12.50
C VAL A 174 -1.90 -11.66 12.21
N ASP A 175 -1.02 -11.68 13.19
CA ASP A 175 0.34 -11.16 13.08
C ASP A 175 1.17 -12.09 12.18
N ILE A 176 1.66 -11.58 11.04
CA ILE A 176 2.43 -12.31 10.03
C ILE A 176 3.89 -11.85 10.03
N ASN A 177 4.86 -12.77 9.95
CA ASN A 177 6.25 -12.37 9.70
C ASN A 177 6.43 -11.87 8.27
N THR A 178 6.67 -10.56 8.15
CA THR A 178 6.80 -9.83 6.89
C THR A 178 8.23 -9.45 6.54
N GLY A 179 9.22 -9.96 7.29
CA GLY A 179 10.63 -9.69 7.09
C GLY A 179 11.14 -10.09 5.71
N VAL A 180 12.07 -9.29 5.18
CA VAL A 180 12.67 -9.51 3.87
C VAL A 180 14.05 -10.13 4.02
N ASP A 181 14.13 -11.43 3.73
CA ASP A 181 15.36 -12.21 3.88
C ASP A 181 16.13 -12.38 2.56
N LEU A 182 15.50 -12.04 1.43
CA LEU A 182 16.06 -12.18 0.09
C LEU A 182 16.02 -10.85 -0.66
N ALA A 183 17.16 -10.49 -1.26
CA ALA A 183 17.20 -9.60 -2.41
C ALA A 183 17.09 -10.43 -3.68
N PHE A 184 16.62 -9.82 -4.77
CA PHE A 184 16.44 -10.51 -6.04
C PHE A 184 17.13 -9.81 -7.20
N GLU A 185 17.61 -10.58 -8.16
CA GLU A 185 18.13 -10.10 -9.45
C GLU A 185 17.29 -10.61 -10.62
N GLY A 186 17.25 -9.83 -11.70
CA GLY A 186 16.56 -10.19 -12.93
C GLY A 186 15.12 -9.67 -13.03
N ARG A 187 14.30 -10.35 -13.82
CA ARG A 187 12.87 -10.07 -14.06
C ARG A 187 12.22 -11.29 -14.69
N THR A 188 10.91 -11.44 -14.55
CA THR A 188 10.18 -12.43 -15.36
C THR A 188 9.97 -11.92 -16.78
N GLU A 189 9.71 -12.83 -17.72
CA GLU A 189 9.45 -12.50 -19.12
C GLU A 189 8.17 -11.66 -19.26
N GLU A 190 8.23 -10.66 -20.15
CA GLU A 190 7.14 -9.72 -20.43
C GLU A 190 6.01 -10.40 -21.22
N GLY A 191 4.77 -10.03 -20.92
CA GLY A 191 3.58 -10.52 -21.60
C GLY A 191 3.09 -11.90 -21.16
N LEU A 192 3.73 -12.52 -20.16
CA LEU A 192 3.31 -13.84 -19.66
C LEU A 192 2.22 -13.76 -18.58
N TYR A 193 2.07 -12.63 -17.88
CA TYR A 193 1.07 -12.46 -16.82
C TYR A 193 1.09 -13.64 -15.84
N GLY A 194 -0.06 -14.22 -15.47
CA GLY A 194 -0.14 -15.36 -14.54
C GLY A 194 0.52 -16.64 -15.06
N GLN A 195 0.90 -16.71 -16.34
CA GLN A 195 1.64 -17.83 -16.92
C GLN A 195 3.16 -17.70 -16.75
N MET A 196 3.64 -16.61 -16.13
CA MET A 196 5.06 -16.41 -15.89
C MET A 196 5.69 -17.54 -15.05
N ASN A 197 6.98 -17.77 -15.26
CA ASN A 197 7.80 -18.65 -14.41
C ASN A 197 8.86 -17.83 -13.65
N ALA A 198 9.53 -18.48 -12.70
CA ALA A 198 10.53 -17.86 -11.85
C ALA A 198 11.97 -17.89 -12.42
N GLU A 199 12.20 -18.44 -13.62
CA GLU A 199 13.56 -18.71 -14.13
C GLU A 199 14.39 -17.43 -14.32
N GLY A 200 13.73 -16.32 -14.64
CA GLY A 200 14.38 -15.01 -14.82
C GLY A 200 14.62 -14.23 -13.53
N VAL A 201 14.23 -14.76 -12.37
CA VAL A 201 14.32 -14.06 -11.07
C VAL A 201 15.09 -14.92 -10.08
N ARG A 202 16.25 -14.43 -9.62
CA ARG A 202 17.13 -15.17 -8.71
C ARG A 202 17.21 -14.48 -7.36
N GLY A 203 16.89 -15.21 -6.30
CA GLY A 203 17.01 -14.74 -4.92
C GLY A 203 18.40 -14.97 -4.33
N SER A 204 18.89 -13.99 -3.58
CA SER A 204 20.13 -14.02 -2.80
C SER A 204 19.79 -13.66 -1.35
N TYR A 205 20.29 -14.47 -0.41
CA TYR A 205 19.99 -14.26 1.01
C TYR A 205 20.76 -13.06 1.56
N ILE A 206 20.04 -12.15 2.23
CA ILE A 206 20.56 -10.89 2.76
C ILE A 206 20.47 -10.80 4.29
N GLY A 207 20.12 -11.90 4.96
CA GLY A 207 19.98 -11.98 6.41
C GLY A 207 18.52 -12.01 6.88
N SER A 208 18.26 -12.68 7.99
CA SER A 208 16.91 -12.82 8.52
C SER A 208 16.43 -11.52 9.15
N GLN A 209 15.29 -11.03 8.69
CA GLN A 209 14.60 -9.91 9.31
C GLN A 209 13.38 -10.41 10.07
N LYS A 210 13.25 -10.02 11.34
CA LYS A 210 12.01 -10.20 12.09
C LYS A 210 11.21 -8.92 12.02
N LEU A 211 10.13 -8.96 11.26
CA LEU A 211 9.17 -7.89 11.14
C LEU A 211 7.78 -8.53 11.19
N THR A 212 6.89 -8.02 12.01
CA THR A 212 5.58 -8.65 12.21
C THR A 212 4.49 -7.62 12.01
N GLU A 213 3.54 -7.90 11.13
CA GLU A 213 2.54 -6.95 10.67
C GLU A 213 1.21 -7.66 10.37
N ARG A 214 0.11 -6.90 10.43
CA ARG A 214 -1.23 -7.40 10.06
C ARG A 214 -1.63 -7.03 8.64
N LEU A 215 -1.04 -5.99 8.07
CA LEU A 215 -1.32 -5.52 6.73
C LEU A 215 0.00 -5.26 5.99
N PHE A 216 0.17 -5.85 4.81
CA PHE A 216 1.47 -5.88 4.12
C PHE A 216 1.33 -5.93 2.59
N CYS A 217 2.40 -5.67 1.85
CA CYS A 217 2.49 -5.99 0.42
C CYS A 217 2.98 -7.42 0.24
N LEU A 218 2.75 -8.09 -0.89
CA LEU A 218 3.40 -9.38 -1.13
C LEU A 218 4.93 -9.23 -1.31
N SER A 219 5.67 -10.27 -0.95
CA SER A 219 7.05 -10.50 -1.36
C SER A 219 7.10 -11.05 -2.78
N VAL A 220 8.29 -11.09 -3.40
CA VAL A 220 8.51 -11.72 -4.71
C VAL A 220 8.17 -13.21 -4.67
N ASP A 221 8.55 -13.92 -3.62
CA ASP A 221 8.22 -15.35 -3.47
C ASP A 221 6.70 -15.59 -3.37
N GLU A 222 5.99 -14.78 -2.60
CA GLU A 222 4.53 -14.86 -2.52
C GLU A 222 3.89 -14.48 -3.85
N ALA A 223 4.40 -13.46 -4.54
CA ALA A 223 3.91 -13.08 -5.84
C ALA A 223 4.08 -14.23 -6.87
N LEU A 224 5.21 -14.92 -6.86
CA LEU A 224 5.45 -16.09 -7.70
C LEU A 224 4.55 -17.28 -7.30
N LYS A 225 4.32 -17.48 -5.99
CA LYS A 225 3.42 -18.52 -5.47
C LYS A 225 1.98 -18.28 -5.94
N TYR A 226 1.49 -17.03 -5.89
CA TYR A 226 0.11 -16.64 -6.20
C TYR A 226 -0.03 -15.94 -7.57
N ARG A 227 0.83 -16.30 -8.53
CA ARG A 227 0.91 -15.64 -9.85
C ARG A 227 -0.43 -15.56 -10.58
N GLU A 228 -1.31 -16.55 -10.39
CA GLU A 228 -2.64 -16.60 -10.99
C GLU A 228 -3.62 -15.53 -10.48
N TYR A 229 -3.31 -14.85 -9.38
CA TYR A 229 -4.15 -13.78 -8.80
C TYR A 229 -3.61 -12.36 -9.06
N LEU A 230 -2.36 -12.22 -9.52
CA LEU A 230 -1.69 -10.92 -9.60
C LEU A 230 -2.31 -9.95 -10.60
N TRP A 231 -2.92 -10.46 -11.68
CA TRP A 231 -3.60 -9.65 -12.69
C TRP A 231 -5.12 -9.87 -12.74
N ARG A 232 -5.70 -10.46 -11.69
CA ARG A 232 -7.15 -10.57 -11.50
C ARG A 232 -7.62 -9.55 -10.47
N PHE A 233 -8.61 -8.75 -10.85
CA PHE A 233 -9.16 -7.65 -10.05
C PHE A 233 -10.68 -7.73 -10.04
N GLU A 234 -11.30 -7.10 -9.03
CA GLU A 234 -12.77 -7.05 -8.87
C GLU A 234 -13.41 -8.46 -8.91
N GLU A 235 -12.74 -9.43 -8.25
CA GLU A 235 -13.16 -10.83 -8.17
C GLU A 235 -13.35 -11.55 -9.54
N ALA A 236 -12.74 -11.02 -10.60
CA ALA A 236 -12.81 -11.61 -11.93
C ALA A 236 -12.19 -13.02 -11.98
N ARG A 237 -12.78 -13.86 -12.82
CA ARG A 237 -12.26 -15.22 -13.09
C ARG A 237 -11.07 -15.22 -14.05
N GLU A 238 -11.03 -14.22 -14.93
CA GLU A 238 -9.99 -14.03 -15.94
C GLU A 238 -9.14 -12.81 -15.56
N GLU A 239 -7.94 -12.74 -16.13
CA GLU A 239 -7.05 -11.60 -15.94
C GLU A 239 -7.64 -10.36 -16.63
N ASN A 240 -7.63 -9.24 -15.93
CA ASN A 240 -8.22 -7.97 -16.34
C ASN A 240 -7.38 -6.78 -15.84
N PRO A 241 -6.05 -6.75 -16.09
CA PRO A 241 -5.18 -5.71 -15.54
C PRO A 241 -5.53 -4.29 -16.02
N GLU A 242 -6.13 -4.18 -17.21
CA GLU A 242 -6.59 -2.93 -17.78
C GLU A 242 -7.69 -2.24 -16.99
N SER A 243 -8.44 -2.99 -16.17
CA SER A 243 -9.43 -2.44 -15.25
C SER A 243 -8.81 -1.52 -14.18
N GLN A 244 -7.51 -1.68 -13.92
CA GLN A 244 -6.78 -0.93 -12.90
C GLN A 244 -5.88 0.16 -13.49
N TYR A 245 -5.78 0.27 -14.82
CA TYR A 245 -4.85 1.19 -15.47
C TYR A 245 -5.17 2.64 -15.14
N GLY A 246 -4.16 3.33 -14.61
CA GLY A 246 -4.16 4.75 -14.37
C GLY A 246 -2.74 5.31 -14.41
N PRO A 247 -2.58 6.64 -14.47
CA PRO A 247 -1.26 7.28 -14.42
C PRO A 247 -0.42 6.85 -13.20
N TYR A 248 -1.11 6.55 -12.10
CA TYR A 248 -0.52 6.26 -10.78
C TYR A 248 -0.71 4.80 -10.32
N SER A 249 -1.12 3.90 -11.23
CA SER A 249 -1.41 2.48 -10.96
C SER A 249 -0.98 1.56 -12.11
N LYS A 250 0.16 1.83 -12.74
CA LYS A 250 0.75 0.97 -13.80
C LYS A 250 1.35 -0.33 -13.26
N GLY A 251 1.54 -0.39 -11.96
CA GLY A 251 2.08 -1.52 -11.23
C GLY A 251 1.77 -1.38 -9.75
N TYR A 252 2.15 -2.38 -8.95
CA TYR A 252 2.10 -2.27 -7.50
C TYR A 252 3.34 -2.86 -6.83
N TRP A 253 3.72 -2.26 -5.69
CA TRP A 253 4.93 -2.61 -4.96
C TRP A 253 4.92 -4.03 -4.41
N LEU A 254 6.09 -4.68 -4.51
CA LEU A 254 6.46 -5.84 -3.71
C LEU A 254 7.50 -5.40 -2.66
N ARG A 255 7.73 -6.24 -1.66
CA ARG A 255 8.60 -5.88 -0.52
C ARG A 255 10.10 -5.99 -0.79
N ASN A 256 10.51 -6.78 -1.79
CA ASN A 256 11.91 -7.18 -1.91
C ASN A 256 12.77 -6.13 -2.63
N PRO A 257 13.96 -5.81 -2.10
CA PRO A 257 14.94 -4.99 -2.80
C PRO A 257 15.53 -5.75 -3.98
N VAL A 258 16.05 -4.99 -4.93
CA VAL A 258 16.85 -5.51 -6.04
C VAL A 258 18.31 -5.56 -5.61
N GLY A 259 18.99 -6.66 -5.91
CA GLY A 259 20.42 -6.82 -5.62
C GLY A 259 20.80 -8.24 -5.23
N ASP A 260 22.05 -8.41 -4.83
CA ASP A 260 22.64 -9.66 -4.34
C ASP A 260 22.97 -9.59 -2.83
N GLU A 261 23.65 -10.60 -2.30
CA GLU A 261 24.07 -10.69 -0.89
C GLU A 261 24.96 -9.52 -0.41
N THR A 262 25.63 -8.82 -1.34
CA THR A 262 26.62 -7.76 -1.08
C THR A 262 26.22 -6.38 -1.60
N HIS A 263 25.28 -6.30 -2.53
CA HIS A 263 24.92 -5.08 -3.26
C HIS A 263 23.41 -4.87 -3.34
N TYR A 264 22.70 -5.03 -2.21
CA TYR A 264 21.26 -4.78 -2.16
C TYR A 264 20.89 -3.42 -1.53
N GLU A 265 21.67 -2.90 -0.58
CA GLU A 265 21.26 -1.73 0.25
C GLU A 265 21.16 -0.41 -0.54
N ASP A 266 21.98 -0.25 -1.59
CA ASP A 266 22.13 1.03 -2.28
C ASP A 266 21.49 1.07 -3.68
N THR A 267 20.81 0.00 -4.11
CA THR A 267 20.29 -0.04 -5.49
C THR A 267 19.17 0.96 -5.73
N ARG A 268 18.45 1.38 -4.66
CA ARG A 268 17.25 2.22 -4.74
C ARG A 268 16.19 1.68 -5.70
N MET A 269 16.18 0.36 -5.86
CA MET A 269 15.27 -0.37 -6.71
C MET A 269 14.58 -1.45 -5.89
N VAL A 270 13.29 -1.61 -6.14
CA VAL A 270 12.40 -2.59 -5.49
C VAL A 270 11.61 -3.30 -6.58
N TYR A 271 11.15 -4.52 -6.32
CA TYR A 271 10.30 -5.22 -7.26
C TYR A 271 8.86 -4.69 -7.28
N ILE A 272 8.25 -4.77 -8.46
CA ILE A 272 6.83 -4.52 -8.66
C ILE A 272 6.22 -5.67 -9.45
N VAL A 273 4.91 -5.82 -9.33
CA VAL A 273 4.10 -6.43 -10.39
C VAL A 273 3.76 -5.33 -11.39
N ASP A 274 4.18 -5.49 -12.64
CA ASP A 274 3.87 -4.58 -13.73
C ASP A 274 2.57 -5.00 -14.41
N LEU A 275 1.54 -4.13 -14.33
CA LEU A 275 0.25 -4.40 -14.95
C LEU A 275 0.25 -4.15 -16.46
N VAL A 276 1.16 -3.30 -16.94
CA VAL A 276 1.25 -2.90 -18.35
C VAL A 276 2.00 -3.95 -19.16
N ASN A 277 3.14 -4.41 -18.64
CA ASN A 277 3.99 -5.37 -19.32
C ASN A 277 3.77 -6.83 -18.87
N GLY A 278 2.91 -7.06 -17.87
CA GLY A 278 2.53 -8.41 -17.45
C GLY A 278 3.70 -9.23 -16.90
N ASN A 279 4.56 -8.62 -16.08
CA ASN A 279 5.71 -9.29 -15.47
C ASN A 279 6.04 -8.78 -14.06
N ILE A 280 6.92 -9.50 -13.36
CA ILE A 280 7.58 -9.03 -12.13
C ILE A 280 8.94 -8.44 -12.52
N ARG A 281 9.19 -7.18 -12.15
CA ARG A 281 10.44 -6.50 -12.52
C ARG A 281 10.91 -5.46 -11.50
N PRO A 282 12.18 -5.04 -11.56
CA PRO A 282 12.72 -3.89 -10.85
C PRO A 282 12.02 -2.57 -11.22
N GLN A 283 11.87 -1.69 -10.24
CA GLN A 283 11.39 -0.31 -10.37
C GLN A 283 12.12 0.60 -9.36
N ALA A 284 12.46 1.82 -9.78
CA ALA A 284 13.06 2.82 -8.89
C ALA A 284 12.09 3.23 -7.78
N VAL A 285 12.59 3.36 -6.55
CA VAL A 285 11.76 3.64 -5.36
C VAL A 285 10.99 4.95 -5.43
N LYS A 286 11.41 5.90 -6.26
CA LYS A 286 10.74 7.18 -6.53
C LYS A 286 11.11 7.73 -7.92
N PRO A 287 10.36 8.71 -8.46
CA PRO A 287 10.69 9.35 -9.72
C PRO A 287 12.12 9.92 -9.75
N GLU A 288 12.76 9.84 -10.91
CA GLU A 288 14.07 10.46 -11.15
C GLU A 288 13.92 11.81 -11.85
N GLY A 289 14.70 12.80 -11.40
CA GLY A 289 14.74 14.13 -11.99
C GLY A 289 13.83 15.14 -11.29
N LYS A 290 13.96 16.41 -11.71
CA LYS A 290 13.09 17.51 -11.27
C LYS A 290 12.40 18.06 -12.50
N SER A 291 11.12 17.76 -12.62
CA SER A 291 10.20 18.33 -13.61
C SER A 291 9.89 19.81 -13.33
N GLY A 292 10.10 20.25 -12.08
CA GLY A 292 9.69 21.58 -11.62
C GLY A 292 8.22 21.65 -11.21
N THR A 293 7.49 20.52 -11.28
CA THR A 293 6.13 20.38 -10.72
C THR A 293 6.21 19.50 -9.48
N GLY A 294 5.63 19.98 -8.37
CA GLY A 294 5.74 19.30 -7.07
C GLY A 294 5.23 17.85 -7.08
N GLU A 295 4.20 17.56 -7.87
CA GLU A 295 3.62 16.21 -7.99
C GLU A 295 4.51 15.24 -8.76
N LEU A 296 4.97 15.59 -9.96
CA LEU A 296 5.76 14.67 -10.80
C LEU A 296 7.15 14.39 -10.22
N ASP A 297 7.64 15.25 -9.33
CA ASP A 297 8.93 15.08 -8.66
C ASP A 297 8.87 14.04 -7.52
N VAL A 298 7.67 13.69 -7.04
CA VAL A 298 7.50 12.79 -5.90
C VAL A 298 6.58 11.60 -6.18
N THR A 299 5.63 11.74 -7.11
CA THR A 299 4.59 10.73 -7.34
C THR A 299 5.00 9.79 -8.46
N GLY A 300 5.20 8.52 -8.09
CA GLY A 300 5.50 7.43 -9.00
C GLY A 300 4.26 6.90 -9.71
N THR A 301 4.48 5.99 -10.65
CA THR A 301 3.38 5.32 -11.39
C THR A 301 2.93 4.01 -10.75
N THR A 302 3.50 3.67 -9.60
CA THR A 302 3.31 2.39 -8.91
C THR A 302 2.46 2.58 -7.67
N GLY A 303 1.30 1.93 -7.67
CA GLY A 303 0.39 1.91 -6.54
C GLY A 303 0.72 0.80 -5.55
N LEU A 304 -0.31 0.40 -4.81
CA LEU A 304 -0.22 -0.51 -3.68
C LEU A 304 -1.36 -1.52 -3.73
N ARG A 305 -1.03 -2.80 -3.53
CA ARG A 305 -2.02 -3.89 -3.45
C ARG A 305 -1.82 -4.63 -2.12
N PRO A 306 -2.45 -4.15 -1.04
CA PRO A 306 -2.22 -4.71 0.29
C PRO A 306 -2.85 -6.10 0.45
N ALA A 307 -2.33 -6.85 1.41
CA ALA A 307 -2.81 -8.15 1.83
C ALA A 307 -2.77 -8.25 3.35
N PHE A 308 -3.64 -9.09 3.92
CA PHE A 308 -3.64 -9.46 5.33
C PHE A 308 -4.06 -10.92 5.47
N ALA A 309 -3.87 -11.49 6.66
CA ALA A 309 -4.29 -12.85 6.95
C ALA A 309 -5.29 -12.90 8.10
N MET A 310 -6.31 -13.75 7.98
CA MET A 310 -7.30 -14.01 9.03
C MET A 310 -7.06 -15.39 9.65
N PRO A 311 -7.44 -15.61 10.92
CA PRO A 311 -7.43 -16.94 11.52
C PRO A 311 -8.25 -17.93 10.69
N GLN A 312 -7.74 -19.15 10.52
CA GLN A 312 -8.45 -20.26 9.89
C GLN A 312 -8.69 -21.38 10.90
N ASP A 313 -9.96 -21.72 11.11
CA ASP A 313 -10.35 -22.94 11.80
C ASP A 313 -10.21 -24.15 10.87
N SER A 314 -9.64 -25.22 11.42
CA SER A 314 -9.49 -26.55 10.80
C SER A 314 -10.82 -27.24 10.54
#